data_AF-A0AB34J8V6-F1
#
_entry.id   AF-A0AB34J8V6-F1
#
_cell.length_a   1.000
_cell.length_b   1.000
_cell.length_c   1.000
_cell.angle_alpha   90.00
_cell.angle_beta   90.00
_cell.angle_gamma   90.00
#
_symmetry.space_group_name_H-M   'P 1'
#
loop_
_entity.id
_entity.type
_entity.pdbx_description
1 polymer ?
#
loop_
_entity_poly.entity_id
_entity_poly.type
_entity_poly.pdbx_seq_one_letter_code
_entity_poly.pdbx_strand_id
1 'polypeptide(L)'
;MAGEALALCSAHPALAAALVWLAWATFGFLHGGHWLVVFFLVARRALLHFALYIVGILLTALGGGYVRLDNVYRSCANETGDMGRDCLWQVQAADYQVVYVAHYIGLAWCAVSWVYDAVQLPGWLRKSNAKQPLNVCYSTWPLISPAYLVLLGIAVMWVTLTWAAFVDWNTNNNGLTRLALFLILAIALWGLAACGLLHVWRAKSSLERQGPARASNPSVGAEA
;
A
#
# COMPACT_ATOMS: atom_id res chain seq x y z
N MET A 1 10.33 4.35 27.47
CA MET A 1 10.15 4.84 26.08
C MET A 1 8.82 4.41 25.45
N ALA A 2 8.62 3.17 24.97
CA ALA A 2 7.36 2.82 24.28
C ALA A 2 6.09 2.94 25.15
N GLY A 3 6.19 2.65 26.46
CA GLY A 3 5.08 2.79 27.40
C GLY A 3 4.65 4.25 27.67
N GLU A 4 5.60 5.19 27.67
CA GLU A 4 5.32 6.62 27.92
C GLU A 4 4.68 7.27 26.69
N ALA A 5 5.10 6.87 25.48
CA ALA A 5 4.46 7.31 24.24
C ALA A 5 2.99 6.86 24.17
N LEU A 6 2.70 5.63 24.59
CA LEU A 6 1.32 5.12 24.68
C LEU A 6 0.49 5.86 25.74
N ALA A 7 1.07 6.21 26.88
CA ALA A 7 0.40 6.99 27.92
C ALA A 7 0.03 8.39 27.41
N LEU A 8 0.96 9.08 26.74
CA LEU A 8 0.70 10.39 26.11
C LEU A 8 -0.41 10.31 25.06
N CYS A 9 -0.42 9.24 24.25
CA CYS A 9 -1.46 9.05 23.24
C CYS A 9 -2.85 8.83 23.85
N SER A 10 -2.93 8.17 25.00
CA SER A 10 -4.20 7.97 25.71
C SER A 10 -4.75 9.27 26.31
N ALA A 11 -3.87 10.18 26.75
CA ALA A 11 -4.26 11.46 27.35
C ALA A 11 -4.67 12.50 26.30
N HIS A 12 -4.03 12.48 25.12
CA HIS A 12 -4.24 13.48 24.06
C HIS A 12 -4.41 12.82 22.67
N PRO A 13 -5.57 12.21 22.37
CA PRO A 13 -5.77 11.44 21.13
C PRO A 13 -5.66 12.30 19.86
N ALA A 14 -6.01 13.59 19.93
CA ALA A 14 -5.88 14.52 18.79
C ALA A 14 -4.41 14.82 18.46
N LEU A 15 -3.57 15.06 19.48
CA LEU A 15 -2.14 15.28 19.30
C LEU A 15 -1.46 14.01 18.76
N ALA A 16 -1.82 12.84 19.31
CA ALA A 16 -1.32 11.56 18.82
C ALA A 16 -1.68 11.33 17.34
N ALA A 17 -2.94 11.59 16.97
CA ALA A 17 -3.37 11.50 15.57
C ALA A 17 -2.58 12.45 14.67
N ALA A 18 -2.38 13.71 15.08
CA ALA A 18 -1.61 14.69 14.33
C ALA A 18 -0.14 14.26 14.14
N LEU A 19 0.50 13.73 15.18
CA LEU A 19 1.88 13.23 15.10
C LEU A 19 1.99 12.00 14.18
N VAL A 20 1.02 11.10 14.23
CA VAL A 20 0.98 9.92 13.34
C VAL A 20 0.79 10.34 11.88
N TRP A 21 -0.10 11.29 11.60
CA TRP A 21 -0.29 11.85 10.26
C TRP A 21 0.95 12.59 9.75
N LEU A 22 1.56 13.41 10.60
CA LEU A 22 2.79 14.10 10.27
C LEU A 22 3.89 13.10 9.94
N ALA A 23 4.06 12.07 10.78
CA ALA A 23 5.06 11.03 10.54
C ALA A 23 4.79 10.22 9.25
N TRP A 24 3.53 9.90 8.97
CA TRP A 24 3.13 9.24 7.73
C TRP A 24 3.48 10.11 6.50
N ALA A 25 3.22 11.41 6.57
CA ALA A 25 3.49 12.34 5.47
C ALA A 25 5.00 12.57 5.27
N THR A 26 5.75 12.81 6.34
CA THR A 26 7.17 13.20 6.26
C THR A 26 8.11 12.01 6.04
N PHE A 27 7.86 10.87 6.69
CA PHE A 27 8.75 9.71 6.61
C PHE A 27 8.32 8.68 5.56
N GLY A 28 7.11 8.81 5.01
CA GLY A 28 6.54 7.82 4.09
C GLY A 28 7.03 7.94 2.64
N PHE A 29 7.35 9.14 2.17
CA PHE A 29 7.67 9.35 0.76
C PHE A 29 9.08 8.87 0.34
N LEU A 30 10.08 8.91 1.23
CA LEU A 30 11.48 8.66 0.83
C LEU A 30 12.15 7.44 1.48
N HIS A 31 11.69 6.95 2.64
CA HIS A 31 12.47 5.95 3.40
C HIS A 31 11.65 4.87 4.11
N GLY A 32 10.32 4.85 3.98
CA GLY A 32 9.45 3.92 4.72
C GLY A 32 9.57 4.03 6.25
N GLY A 33 10.16 5.12 6.74
CA GLY A 33 10.42 5.35 8.17
C GLY A 33 9.14 5.63 8.96
N HIS A 34 8.01 5.89 8.28
CA HIS A 34 6.71 6.07 8.93
C HIS A 34 6.28 4.81 9.70
N TRP A 35 6.75 3.64 9.29
CA TRP A 35 6.53 2.41 10.02
C TRP A 35 7.19 2.35 11.37
N LEU A 36 8.31 3.04 11.59
CA LEU A 36 8.88 3.10 12.93
C LEU A 36 7.88 3.78 13.87
N VAL A 37 7.26 4.87 13.42
CA VAL A 37 6.24 5.58 14.20
C VAL A 37 4.97 4.75 14.37
N VAL A 38 4.48 4.11 13.31
CA VAL A 38 3.30 3.20 13.40
C VAL A 38 3.61 1.97 14.26
N PHE A 39 4.82 1.43 14.20
CA PHE A 39 5.25 0.28 15.00
C PHE A 39 5.33 0.62 16.49
N PHE A 40 5.86 1.80 16.83
CA PHE A 40 5.94 2.26 18.21
C PHE A 40 4.59 2.73 18.78
N LEU A 41 3.68 3.25 17.95
CA LEU A 41 2.41 3.83 18.41
C LEU A 41 1.18 2.93 18.24
N VAL A 42 1.20 1.98 17.30
CA VAL A 42 -0.03 1.28 16.87
C VAL A 42 0.00 -0.21 17.19
N ALA A 43 1.05 -0.98 16.87
CA ALA A 43 1.16 -2.37 17.34
C ALA A 43 2.49 -3.06 17.00
N ARG A 44 3.03 -3.83 17.96
CA ARG A 44 4.03 -4.91 17.73
C ARG A 44 3.58 -5.96 16.72
N ARG A 45 2.28 -6.04 16.42
CA ARG A 45 1.66 -7.00 15.50
C ARG A 45 1.80 -6.60 14.02
N ALA A 46 2.44 -5.46 13.72
CA ALA A 46 2.72 -5.03 12.35
C ALA A 46 4.07 -5.53 11.80
N LEU A 47 4.76 -6.48 12.45
CA LEU A 47 6.09 -6.95 12.03
C LEU A 47 6.11 -7.51 10.60
N LEU A 48 5.12 -8.33 10.22
CA LEU A 48 5.05 -8.85 8.85
C LEU A 48 4.85 -7.71 7.85
N HIS A 49 3.96 -6.77 8.18
CA HIS A 49 3.69 -5.60 7.33
C HIS A 49 4.96 -4.75 7.14
N PHE A 50 5.71 -4.52 8.22
CA PHE A 50 7.00 -3.86 8.17
C PHE A 50 8.02 -4.64 7.33
N ALA A 51 8.11 -5.95 7.49
CA ALA A 51 9.01 -6.79 6.70
C ALA A 51 8.69 -6.72 5.20
N LEU A 52 7.40 -6.72 4.83
CA LEU A 52 6.97 -6.54 3.43
C LEU A 52 7.40 -5.18 2.88
N TYR A 53 7.41 -4.13 3.70
CA TYR A 53 7.94 -2.83 3.31
C TYR A 53 9.45 -2.85 3.07
N ILE A 54 10.21 -3.49 3.96
CA ILE A 54 11.65 -3.64 3.80
C ILE A 54 11.98 -4.33 2.47
N VAL A 55 11.21 -5.35 2.07
CA VAL A 55 11.38 -6.00 0.76
C VAL A 55 11.23 -5.00 -0.39
N GLY A 56 10.17 -4.17 -0.38
CA GLY A 56 9.97 -3.12 -1.40
C GLY A 56 11.11 -2.09 -1.43
N ILE A 57 11.58 -1.66 -0.26
CA ILE A 57 12.71 -0.73 -0.12
C ILE A 57 13.98 -1.35 -0.68
N LEU A 58 14.29 -2.60 -0.34
CA LEU A 58 15.48 -3.29 -0.83
C LEU A 58 15.45 -3.48 -2.34
N LEU A 59 14.31 -3.89 -2.92
CA LEU A 59 14.15 -3.98 -4.37
C LEU A 59 14.38 -2.63 -5.05
N THR A 60 13.84 -1.56 -4.47
CA THR A 60 14.05 -0.19 -4.96
C THR A 60 15.52 0.21 -4.84
N ALA A 61 16.14 0.06 -3.67
CA ALA A 61 17.51 0.49 -3.43
C ALA A 61 18.52 -0.29 -4.29
N LEU A 62 18.41 -1.62 -4.33
CA LEU A 62 19.32 -2.49 -5.09
C LEU A 62 19.20 -2.24 -6.59
N GLY A 63 17.97 -2.18 -7.11
CA GLY A 63 17.76 -1.90 -8.52
C GLY A 63 18.23 -0.49 -8.90
N GLY A 64 18.00 0.49 -8.01
CA GLY A 64 18.43 1.88 -8.20
C GLY A 64 19.95 2.05 -8.16
N GLY A 65 20.63 1.25 -7.32
CA GLY A 65 22.08 1.19 -7.29
C GLY A 65 22.67 0.56 -8.55
N TYR A 66 22.11 -0.58 -9.00
CA TYR A 66 22.56 -1.28 -10.20
C TYR A 66 22.51 -0.40 -11.46
N VAL A 67 21.38 0.29 -11.68
CA VAL A 67 21.19 1.12 -12.89
C VAL A 67 22.07 2.37 -12.93
N ARG A 68 22.76 2.69 -11.83
CA ARG A 68 23.72 3.80 -11.71
C ARG A 68 25.18 3.36 -11.78
N LEU A 69 25.45 2.06 -11.92
CA LEU A 69 26.81 1.57 -12.13
C LEU A 69 27.33 2.06 -13.48
N ASP A 70 28.60 2.45 -13.50
CA ASP A 70 29.27 2.88 -14.72
C ASP A 70 29.21 1.79 -15.80
N ASN A 71 28.98 2.19 -17.05
CA ASN A 71 28.89 1.32 -18.24
C ASN A 71 27.69 0.34 -18.29
N VAL A 72 26.79 0.37 -17.31
CA VAL A 72 25.56 -0.46 -17.33
C VAL A 72 24.46 0.23 -18.13
N TYR A 73 24.29 1.54 -17.96
CA TYR A 73 23.35 2.34 -18.75
C TYR A 73 23.90 2.63 -20.16
N ARG A 74 23.08 2.40 -21.19
CA ARG A 74 23.37 2.84 -22.55
C ARG A 74 22.64 4.16 -22.82
N SER A 75 23.37 5.18 -23.25
CA SER A 75 22.74 6.46 -23.61
C SER A 75 21.68 6.28 -24.69
N CYS A 76 20.49 6.82 -24.46
CA CYS A 76 19.40 6.84 -25.43
C CYS A 76 19.77 7.78 -26.60
N ALA A 77 19.30 7.45 -27.82
CA ALA A 77 19.66 8.18 -29.05
C ALA A 77 19.20 9.65 -29.07
N ASN A 78 18.22 10.01 -28.24
CA ASN A 78 17.81 11.40 -28.07
C ASN A 78 18.92 12.11 -27.28
N GLU A 79 19.51 13.15 -27.88
CA GLU A 79 20.67 13.92 -27.39
C GLU A 79 20.53 14.47 -25.96
N THR A 80 19.33 14.40 -25.37
CA THR A 80 19.04 14.79 -23.99
C THR A 80 19.44 13.75 -22.94
N GLY A 81 19.82 12.54 -23.33
CA GLY A 81 20.22 11.47 -22.40
C GLY A 81 19.07 10.91 -21.56
N ASP A 82 17.83 11.18 -21.97
CA ASP A 82 16.63 10.83 -21.20
C ASP A 82 16.27 9.36 -21.27
N MET A 83 15.98 8.79 -20.09
CA MET A 83 15.31 7.51 -20.04
C MET A 83 13.82 7.69 -20.28
N GLY A 84 13.31 7.01 -21.30
CA GLY A 84 11.88 6.86 -21.59
C GLY A 84 11.53 5.42 -21.89
N ARG A 85 10.24 5.14 -22.05
CA ARG A 85 9.73 3.78 -22.28
C ARG A 85 10.36 3.12 -23.51
N ASP A 86 10.43 3.81 -24.64
CA ASP A 86 10.98 3.24 -25.88
C ASP A 86 12.48 2.95 -25.75
N CYS A 87 13.24 3.84 -25.14
CA CYS A 87 14.66 3.59 -24.89
C CYS A 87 14.88 2.38 -23.97
N LEU A 88 14.08 2.25 -22.91
CA LEU A 88 14.17 1.12 -22.00
C LEU A 88 14.04 -0.21 -22.75
N TRP A 89 13.02 -0.34 -23.61
CA TRP A 89 12.73 -1.60 -24.29
C TRP A 89 13.56 -1.86 -25.55
N GLN A 90 13.97 -0.81 -26.26
CA GLN A 90 14.65 -0.95 -27.56
C GLN A 90 16.17 -0.81 -27.50
N VAL A 91 16.70 -0.06 -26.52
CA VAL A 91 18.13 0.29 -26.46
C VAL A 91 18.86 -0.41 -25.32
N GLN A 92 18.23 -0.50 -24.14
CA GLN A 92 18.86 -1.10 -22.98
C GLN A 92 18.98 -2.62 -23.12
N ALA A 93 20.03 -3.17 -22.52
CA ALA A 93 20.24 -4.61 -22.48
C ALA A 93 19.19 -5.31 -21.58
N ALA A 94 18.94 -6.60 -21.82
CA ALA A 94 17.86 -7.33 -21.15
C ALA A 94 18.04 -7.41 -19.62
N ASP A 95 19.27 -7.53 -19.14
CA ASP A 95 19.61 -7.49 -17.72
C ASP A 95 19.28 -6.13 -17.10
N TYR A 96 19.61 -5.03 -17.79
CA TYR A 96 19.21 -3.68 -17.38
C TYR A 96 17.69 -3.58 -17.29
N GLN A 97 16.96 -4.04 -18.32
CA GLN A 97 15.49 -4.00 -18.35
C GLN A 97 14.88 -4.74 -17.15
N VAL A 98 15.34 -5.95 -16.84
CA VAL A 98 14.84 -6.75 -15.72
C VAL A 98 15.07 -6.04 -14.40
N VAL A 99 16.28 -5.53 -14.15
CA VAL A 99 16.62 -4.85 -12.90
C VAL A 99 15.87 -3.52 -12.78
N TYR A 100 15.72 -2.79 -13.88
CA TYR A 100 14.94 -1.55 -13.94
C TYR A 100 13.46 -1.81 -13.64
N VAL A 101 12.86 -2.85 -14.21
CA VAL A 101 11.48 -3.24 -13.90
C VAL A 101 11.35 -3.66 -12.43
N ALA A 102 12.27 -4.45 -11.90
CA ALA A 102 12.28 -4.84 -10.49
C ALA A 102 12.40 -3.64 -9.54
N HIS A 103 13.24 -2.65 -9.88
CA HIS A 103 13.35 -1.38 -9.17
C HIS A 103 11.99 -0.68 -9.06
N TYR A 104 11.30 -0.52 -10.20
CA TYR A 104 10.00 0.16 -10.24
C TYR A 104 8.86 -0.66 -9.63
N ILE A 105 8.93 -1.99 -9.64
CA ILE A 105 8.03 -2.85 -8.86
C ILE A 105 8.22 -2.58 -7.36
N GLY A 106 9.47 -2.49 -6.90
CA GLY A 106 9.78 -2.11 -5.52
C GLY A 106 9.21 -0.74 -5.16
N LEU A 107 9.38 0.25 -6.05
CA LEU A 107 8.84 1.59 -5.86
C LEU A 107 7.31 1.59 -5.82
N ALA A 108 6.67 0.87 -6.74
CA ALA A 108 5.22 0.69 -6.78
C ALA A 108 4.71 0.02 -5.49
N TRP A 109 5.40 -0.99 -4.99
CA TRP A 109 5.09 -1.65 -3.73
C TRP A 109 5.10 -0.67 -2.56
N CYS A 110 6.16 0.14 -2.44
CA CYS A 110 6.26 1.18 -1.41
C CYS A 110 5.16 2.23 -1.54
N ALA A 111 4.93 2.75 -2.75
CA ALA A 111 3.94 3.79 -3.02
C ALA A 111 2.50 3.32 -2.76
N VAL A 112 2.13 2.13 -3.25
CA VAL A 112 0.81 1.52 -3.01
C VAL A 112 0.58 1.37 -1.52
N SER A 113 1.55 0.76 -0.84
CA SER A 113 1.42 0.51 0.58
C SER A 113 1.28 1.82 1.35
N TRP A 114 2.02 2.88 0.97
CA TRP A 114 1.97 4.19 1.62
C TRP A 114 0.59 4.84 1.50
N VAL A 115 -0.02 4.79 0.31
CA VAL A 115 -1.39 5.28 0.10
C VAL A 115 -2.41 4.42 0.87
N TYR A 116 -2.23 3.10 0.86
CA TYR A 116 -3.11 2.18 1.60
C TYR A 116 -3.06 2.43 3.11
N ASP A 117 -1.89 2.74 3.67
CA ASP A 117 -1.78 3.14 5.07
C ASP A 117 -2.59 4.40 5.34
N ALA A 118 -2.47 5.42 4.48
CA ALA A 118 -3.19 6.68 4.61
C ALA A 118 -4.70 6.47 4.74
N VAL A 119 -5.25 5.63 3.86
CA VAL A 119 -6.69 5.31 3.83
C VAL A 119 -7.11 4.60 5.12
N GLN A 120 -6.26 3.74 5.67
CA GLN A 120 -6.58 2.90 6.84
C GLN A 120 -6.25 3.57 8.18
N LEU A 121 -5.39 4.59 8.17
CA LEU A 121 -4.82 5.23 9.34
C LEU A 121 -5.88 5.74 10.33
N PRO A 122 -6.98 6.42 9.92
CA PRO A 122 -8.03 6.80 10.85
C PRO A 122 -8.64 5.62 11.62
N GLY A 123 -8.91 4.52 10.92
CA GLY A 123 -9.45 3.29 11.51
C GLY A 123 -8.46 2.62 12.46
N TRP A 124 -7.19 2.58 12.08
CA TRP A 124 -6.14 2.02 12.91
C TRP A 124 -5.91 2.83 14.18
N LEU A 125 -5.92 4.17 14.10
CA LEU A 125 -5.83 5.04 15.28
C LEU A 125 -6.97 4.77 16.27
N ARG A 126 -8.22 4.70 15.78
CA ARG A 126 -9.37 4.40 16.63
C ARG A 126 -9.24 3.03 17.29
N LYS A 127 -8.82 2.01 16.55
CA LYS A 127 -8.67 0.64 17.07
C LYS A 127 -7.49 0.48 18.01
N SER A 128 -6.38 1.16 17.74
CA SER A 128 -5.20 1.18 18.61
C SER A 128 -5.55 1.76 19.99
N ASN A 129 -6.26 2.91 20.01
CA ASN A 129 -6.72 3.52 21.26
C ASN A 129 -7.65 2.58 22.04
N ALA A 130 -8.47 1.79 21.35
CA ALA A 130 -9.34 0.77 21.94
C ALA A 130 -8.63 -0.57 22.23
N LYS A 131 -7.32 -0.69 21.98
CA LYS A 131 -6.53 -1.93 22.08
C LYS A 131 -7.09 -3.10 21.26
N GLN A 132 -7.73 -2.79 20.14
CA GLN A 132 -8.32 -3.74 19.21
C GLN A 132 -7.35 -4.11 18.07
N PRO A 133 -7.47 -5.31 17.48
CA PRO A 133 -6.63 -5.70 16.35
C PRO A 133 -6.87 -4.80 15.12
N LEU A 134 -5.78 -4.48 14.41
CA LEU A 134 -5.84 -3.74 13.14
C LEU A 134 -6.41 -4.62 12.04
N ASN A 135 -7.25 -4.04 11.20
CA ASN A 135 -7.89 -4.73 10.10
C ASN A 135 -7.61 -4.03 8.77
N VAL A 136 -7.67 -4.81 7.69
CA VAL A 136 -7.52 -4.32 6.32
C VAL A 136 -8.76 -3.51 5.93
N CYS A 137 -8.59 -2.29 5.44
CA CYS A 137 -9.65 -1.49 4.78
C CYS A 137 -10.98 -1.45 5.58
N TYR A 138 -10.91 -1.22 6.90
CA TYR A 138 -12.07 -1.17 7.81
C TYR A 138 -12.94 -2.46 7.84
N SER A 139 -12.43 -3.55 7.29
CA SER A 139 -13.11 -4.86 7.25
C SER A 139 -13.01 -5.60 8.59
N THR A 140 -13.51 -6.83 8.63
CA THR A 140 -13.31 -7.78 9.74
C THR A 140 -12.01 -8.57 9.64
N TRP A 141 -11.27 -8.45 8.53
CA TRP A 141 -10.09 -9.25 8.24
C TRP A 141 -8.86 -8.60 8.91
N PRO A 142 -8.05 -9.35 9.67
CA PRO A 142 -6.87 -8.80 10.32
C PRO A 142 -5.86 -8.28 9.29
N LEU A 143 -5.06 -7.27 9.66
CA LEU A 143 -4.06 -6.67 8.76
C LEU A 143 -3.09 -7.71 8.17
N ILE A 144 -2.72 -8.72 8.95
CA ILE A 144 -1.79 -9.80 8.57
C ILE A 144 -2.49 -10.87 7.70
N SER A 145 -3.74 -10.66 7.28
CA SER A 145 -4.44 -11.64 6.45
C SER A 145 -3.90 -11.67 5.01
N PRO A 146 -4.01 -12.81 4.30
CA PRO A 146 -3.67 -12.90 2.89
C PRO A 146 -4.43 -11.90 2.00
N ALA A 147 -5.60 -11.42 2.43
CA ALA A 147 -6.35 -10.39 1.70
C ALA A 147 -5.54 -9.10 1.53
N TYR A 148 -4.75 -8.70 2.52
CA TYR A 148 -3.89 -7.52 2.37
C TYR A 148 -2.87 -7.72 1.24
N LEU A 149 -2.20 -8.87 1.23
CA LEU A 149 -1.21 -9.23 0.21
C LEU A 149 -1.83 -9.31 -1.19
N VAL A 150 -3.04 -9.86 -1.31
CA VAL A 150 -3.75 -9.94 -2.59
C VAL A 150 -4.11 -8.54 -3.09
N LEU A 151 -4.67 -7.67 -2.23
CA LEU A 151 -5.02 -6.30 -2.61
C LEU A 151 -3.79 -5.48 -3.00
N LEU A 152 -2.73 -5.58 -2.21
CA LEU A 152 -1.44 -4.96 -2.48
C LEU A 152 -0.85 -5.46 -3.80
N GLY A 153 -0.80 -6.78 -4.00
CA GLY A 153 -0.27 -7.39 -5.22
C GLY A 153 -1.02 -6.97 -6.49
N ILE A 154 -2.36 -6.95 -6.45
CA ILE A 154 -3.17 -6.47 -7.59
C ILE A 154 -2.89 -5.00 -7.88
N ALA A 155 -2.80 -4.16 -6.85
CA ALA A 155 -2.51 -2.74 -7.01
C ALA A 155 -1.10 -2.50 -7.59
N VAL A 156 -0.09 -3.23 -7.10
CA VAL A 156 1.29 -3.14 -7.60
C VAL A 156 1.37 -3.62 -9.05
N MET A 157 0.70 -4.72 -9.39
CA MET A 157 0.59 -5.20 -10.76
C MET A 157 -0.06 -4.13 -11.66
N TRP A 158 -1.17 -3.53 -11.22
CA TRP A 158 -1.86 -2.48 -11.96
C TRP A 158 -0.98 -1.25 -12.21
N VAL A 159 -0.31 -0.75 -11.17
CA VAL A 159 0.65 0.36 -11.27
C VAL A 159 1.79 0.01 -12.21
N THR A 160 2.31 -1.22 -12.11
CA THR A 160 3.43 -1.68 -12.93
C THR A 160 3.04 -1.73 -14.41
N LEU A 161 1.89 -2.32 -14.73
CA LEU A 161 1.37 -2.36 -16.10
C LEU A 161 1.09 -0.95 -16.62
N THR A 162 0.58 -0.06 -15.77
CA THR A 162 0.30 1.35 -16.12
C THR A 162 1.53 2.06 -16.66
N TRP A 163 2.63 2.09 -15.90
CA TRP A 163 3.83 2.81 -16.33
C TRP A 163 4.59 2.05 -17.43
N ALA A 164 4.55 0.71 -17.42
CA ALA A 164 5.30 -0.10 -18.38
C ALA A 164 4.65 -0.12 -19.77
N ALA A 165 3.32 -0.13 -19.84
CA ALA A 165 2.59 -0.37 -21.09
C ALA A 165 1.66 0.79 -21.50
N PHE A 166 1.05 1.52 -20.57
CA PHE A 166 -0.06 2.43 -20.90
C PHE A 166 0.33 3.90 -20.95
N VAL A 167 1.20 4.34 -20.03
CA VAL A 167 1.63 5.74 -19.95
C VAL A 167 2.98 5.90 -20.62
N ASP A 168 3.04 6.76 -21.62
CA ASP A 168 4.31 7.19 -22.18
C ASP A 168 4.97 8.18 -21.22
N TRP A 169 6.11 7.81 -20.66
CA TRP A 169 6.84 8.59 -19.67
C TRP A 169 8.26 8.82 -20.14
N ASN A 170 8.82 9.94 -19.68
CA ASN A 170 10.22 10.28 -19.84
C ASN A 170 10.69 11.07 -18.61
N THR A 171 12.01 11.11 -18.41
CA THR A 171 12.65 11.82 -17.29
C THR A 171 12.54 13.35 -17.38
N ASN A 172 12.29 13.89 -18.56
CA ASN A 172 12.24 15.33 -18.82
C ASN A 172 10.80 15.89 -18.91
N ASN A 173 10.67 17.18 -19.23
CA ASN A 173 9.41 17.83 -19.62
C ASN A 173 8.19 17.55 -18.73
N ASN A 174 8.39 17.44 -17.42
CA ASN A 174 7.37 17.08 -16.42
C ASN A 174 6.76 15.67 -16.59
N GLY A 175 7.35 14.79 -17.41
CA GLY A 175 6.88 13.43 -17.65
C GLY A 175 6.79 12.62 -16.36
N LEU A 176 7.83 12.66 -15.52
CA LEU A 176 7.83 12.01 -14.20
C LEU A 176 6.75 12.55 -13.27
N THR A 177 6.54 13.87 -13.22
CA THR A 177 5.51 14.47 -12.37
C THR A 177 4.12 14.03 -12.80
N ARG A 178 3.84 14.01 -14.11
CA ARG A 178 2.56 13.51 -14.65
C ARG A 178 2.36 12.04 -14.35
N LEU A 179 3.40 11.21 -14.53
CA LEU A 179 3.35 9.80 -14.19
C LEU A 179 3.07 9.61 -12.70
N ALA A 180 3.80 10.30 -11.82
CA ALA A 180 3.61 10.22 -10.38
C ALA A 180 2.19 10.59 -9.95
N LEU A 181 1.64 11.70 -10.46
CA LEU A 181 0.26 12.12 -10.18
C LEU A 181 -0.75 11.08 -10.67
N PHE A 182 -0.58 10.59 -11.89
CA PHE A 182 -1.46 9.56 -12.45
C PHE A 182 -1.44 8.28 -11.60
N LEU A 183 -0.25 7.81 -11.22
CA LEU A 183 -0.09 6.62 -10.39
C LEU A 183 -0.69 6.81 -8.99
N ILE A 184 -0.47 7.95 -8.33
CA ILE A 184 -1.07 8.23 -7.01
C ILE A 184 -2.60 8.19 -7.09
N LEU A 185 -3.18 8.83 -8.12
CA LEU A 185 -4.63 8.81 -8.32
C LEU A 185 -5.15 7.40 -8.61
N ALA A 186 -4.47 6.64 -9.45
CA ALA A 186 -4.84 5.25 -9.76
C ALA A 186 -4.81 4.37 -8.50
N ILE A 187 -3.78 4.49 -7.67
CA ILE A 187 -3.64 3.76 -6.40
C ILE A 187 -4.76 4.15 -5.44
N ALA A 188 -5.05 5.45 -5.30
CA ALA A 188 -6.09 5.95 -4.41
C ALA A 188 -7.48 5.45 -4.83
N LEU A 189 -7.82 5.53 -6.12
CA LEU A 189 -9.07 5.01 -6.67
C LEU A 189 -9.19 3.50 -6.45
N TRP A 190 -8.13 2.74 -6.68
CA TRP A 190 -8.11 1.31 -6.43
C TRP A 190 -8.28 0.98 -4.94
N GLY A 191 -7.63 1.72 -4.04
CA GLY A 191 -7.78 1.58 -2.59
C GLY A 191 -9.22 1.83 -2.14
N LEU A 192 -9.87 2.88 -2.66
CA LEU A 192 -11.28 3.18 -2.39
C LEU A 192 -12.20 2.06 -2.91
N ALA A 193 -11.96 1.57 -4.12
CA ALA A 193 -12.71 0.46 -4.70
C ALA A 193 -12.56 -0.84 -3.87
N ALA A 194 -11.34 -1.18 -3.46
CA ALA A 194 -11.06 -2.32 -2.60
C ALA A 194 -11.78 -2.22 -1.24
N CYS A 195 -11.76 -1.04 -0.61
CA CYS A 195 -12.55 -0.76 0.60
C CYS A 195 -14.05 -1.01 0.35
N GLY A 196 -14.61 -0.45 -0.74
CA GLY A 196 -16.01 -0.64 -1.11
C GLY A 196 -16.40 -2.11 -1.29
N LEU A 197 -15.58 -2.87 -2.02
CA LEU A 197 -15.79 -4.30 -2.26
C LEU A 197 -15.78 -5.11 -0.95
N LEU A 198 -14.83 -4.84 -0.07
CA LEU A 198 -14.77 -5.50 1.25
C LEU A 198 -15.98 -5.16 2.13
N HIS A 199 -16.47 -3.92 2.06
CA HIS A 199 -17.68 -3.50 2.77
C HIS A 199 -18.93 -4.22 2.26
N VAL A 200 -19.11 -4.29 0.93
CA VAL A 200 -20.24 -5.00 0.30
C VAL A 200 -20.19 -6.49 0.64
N TRP A 201 -19.00 -7.12 0.52
CA TRP A 201 -18.82 -8.52 0.86
C TRP A 201 -19.19 -8.80 2.33
N ARG A 202 -18.76 -7.93 3.26
CA ARG A 202 -19.13 -8.03 4.67
C ARG A 202 -20.64 -7.95 4.88
N ALA A 203 -21.32 -7.00 4.23
CA ALA A 203 -22.77 -6.84 4.34
C ALA A 203 -23.51 -8.10 3.85
N LYS A 204 -23.11 -8.62 2.68
CA LYS A 204 -23.66 -9.87 2.13
C LYS A 204 -23.47 -11.07 3.07
N SER A 205 -22.24 -11.25 3.58
CA SER A 205 -21.93 -12.36 4.51
C SER A 205 -22.68 -12.28 5.84
N SER A 206 -23.13 -11.08 6.24
CA SER A 206 -23.92 -10.89 7.46
C SER A 206 -25.38 -11.29 7.23
N LEU A 207 -25.93 -10.96 6.06
CA LEU A 207 -27.29 -11.34 5.67
C LEU A 207 -27.42 -12.86 5.49
N GLU A 208 -26.46 -13.51 4.84
CA GLU A 208 -26.44 -14.96 4.65
C GLU A 208 -26.38 -15.71 5.98
N ARG A 209 -25.65 -15.19 6.98
CA ARG A 209 -25.60 -15.77 8.33
C ARG A 209 -26.92 -15.63 9.11
N GLN A 210 -27.77 -14.67 8.77
CA GLN A 210 -29.08 -14.48 9.39
C GLN A 210 -30.19 -15.30 8.69
N GLY A 211 -29.95 -15.77 7.47
CA GLY A 211 -30.97 -16.34 6.57
C GLY A 211 -31.62 -17.68 6.97
N PRO A 212 -30.92 -18.71 7.46
CA PRO A 212 -31.55 -20.02 7.71
C PRO A 212 -32.14 -20.18 9.12
N ALA A 213 -31.64 -19.43 10.11
CA ALA A 213 -32.04 -19.60 11.52
C ALA A 213 -33.49 -19.16 11.81
N ARG A 214 -34.16 -18.47 10.88
CA ARG A 214 -35.54 -17.99 11.03
C ARG A 214 -36.58 -18.90 10.37
N ALA A 215 -36.17 -19.86 9.53
CA ALA A 215 -37.08 -20.74 8.79
C ALA A 215 -37.44 -22.04 9.54
N SER A 216 -36.82 -22.30 10.71
CA SER A 216 -37.00 -23.57 11.44
C SER A 216 -37.63 -23.41 12.83
N ASN A 217 -38.45 -22.39 13.07
CA ASN A 217 -39.50 -22.50 14.08
C ASN A 217 -40.78 -22.93 13.33
N PRO A 218 -40.97 -24.23 13.05
CA PRO A 218 -42.33 -24.70 12.86
C PRO A 218 -43.03 -24.32 14.16
N SER A 219 -44.05 -23.47 14.03
CA SER A 219 -45.00 -23.23 15.09
C SER A 219 -45.37 -24.58 15.70
N VAL A 220 -44.84 -24.86 16.90
CA VAL A 220 -45.39 -25.84 17.82
C VAL A 220 -46.73 -25.26 18.21
N GLY A 221 -47.71 -25.48 17.34
CA GLY A 221 -49.12 -25.34 17.60
C GLY A 221 -49.74 -26.70 17.32
N ALA A 222 -50.79 -26.99 18.08
CA ALA A 222 -51.59 -28.22 18.09
C ALA A 222 -50.93 -29.32 18.94
N GLU A 223 -51.50 -29.81 20.04
CA GLU A 223 -52.89 -29.86 20.53
C GLU A 223 -52.81 -30.07 22.06
N ALA A 224 -53.55 -29.30 22.86
CA ALA A 224 -54.80 -29.68 23.55
C ALA A 224 -54.56 -30.40 24.89
#